data_AF-A0A6G1KNK4-F1
#
_entry.id   AF-A0A6G1KNK4-F1
#
_cell.length_a   1.000
_cell.length_b   1.000
_cell.length_c   1.000
_cell.angle_alpha   90.00
_cell.angle_beta   90.00
_cell.angle_gamma   90.00
#
_symmetry.space_group_name_H-M   'P 1'
#
loop_
_entity.id
_entity.type
_entity.pdbx_description
1 polymer ?
#
loop_
_entity_poly.entity_id
_entity_poly.type
_entity_poly.pdbx_seq_one_letter_code
_entity_poly.pdbx_strand_id
1 'polypeptide(L)'
;ILLHLTCTSNTLFDYHYHTRPFTLLSPLLFDLNESLTAASKTLESWQRKYDIQDRRPVIYNHVLFGKIGWERIGETLTSVEHVAQTVGEGVDRVVGCALRARPKHRSAIILPPPTHRSTYDAAIVTASVQRILNRESWSRRFETGALKRCAELQVQIERLHRKLGTLERLSDLYLELEHQDLFTCVGTRLLGRRSFVGEGDPRLDVSQNRLLDAVSARKDAELLHRASEEGVVHIGLCVPQIHRRDFAFLLESYGEAHEILTHPVRIKSASDSSILKPTMAAALPDLLRRQMDIEAGLGQGEATYLLPSSTTSSGFQVSFPPSSILVPLSLKEPVAATIYAHAGNYTELCLQTLRPQDQVALVCGIAQGCLRLMGTQWLESLDSTNVRWRKGREGCWTAMLASTPGDEAITGTVKKWIEANPGRNAKKRAQVFRLGLLLADLTLQTPITKFFVSAHNVVEIYIDGLGEGETTAVDAVEIAAEVESKTNLLVGNIVFFCLHVLDEDDIVDRGYERDVLGQVEELERLVRSRGRRG
;
A
#
# COMPACT_ATOMS: atom_id res chain seq x y z
N ILE A 1 -18.42 9.69 -22.79
CA ILE A 1 -17.93 9.98 -21.42
C ILE A 1 -17.62 11.46 -21.19
N LEU A 2 -16.58 12.07 -21.81
CA LEU A 2 -16.16 13.45 -21.52
C LEU A 2 -17.28 14.50 -21.58
N LEU A 3 -18.04 14.54 -22.67
CA LEU A 3 -19.17 15.47 -22.82
C LEU A 3 -20.17 15.35 -21.66
N HIS A 4 -20.42 14.13 -21.19
CA HIS A 4 -21.32 13.89 -20.07
C HIS A 4 -20.75 14.47 -18.76
N LEU A 5 -19.48 14.19 -18.45
CA LEU A 5 -18.82 14.74 -17.26
C LEU A 5 -18.78 16.28 -17.27
N THR A 6 -18.48 16.89 -18.42
CA THR A 6 -18.47 18.34 -18.56
C THR A 6 -19.86 18.95 -18.33
N CYS A 7 -20.92 18.36 -18.91
CA CYS A 7 -22.29 18.83 -18.69
C CYS A 7 -22.73 18.68 -17.22
N THR A 8 -22.38 17.55 -16.60
CA THR A 8 -22.67 17.28 -15.17
C THR A 8 -21.94 18.27 -14.25
N SER A 9 -20.67 18.56 -14.53
CA SER A 9 -19.87 19.57 -13.81
C SER A 9 -20.48 20.96 -13.94
N ASN A 10 -20.84 21.41 -15.15
CA ASN A 10 -21.49 22.71 -15.35
C ASN A 10 -22.82 22.82 -14.57
N THR A 11 -23.61 21.76 -14.57
CA THR A 11 -24.88 21.70 -13.82
C THR A 11 -24.65 21.87 -12.31
N LEU A 12 -23.62 21.19 -11.78
CA LEU A 12 -23.27 21.27 -10.36
C LEU A 12 -22.72 22.64 -9.97
N PHE A 13 -21.91 23.25 -10.85
CA PHE A 13 -21.38 24.61 -10.67
C PHE A 13 -22.49 25.66 -10.64
N ASP A 14 -23.43 25.59 -11.57
CA ASP A 14 -24.59 26.49 -11.59
C ASP A 14 -25.43 26.30 -10.33
N TYR A 15 -25.68 25.05 -9.92
CA TYR A 15 -26.43 24.75 -8.70
C TYR A 15 -25.74 25.25 -7.42
N HIS A 16 -24.42 25.13 -7.34
CA HIS A 16 -23.61 25.71 -6.26
C HIS A 16 -23.85 27.22 -6.14
N TYR A 17 -23.94 27.95 -7.24
CA TYR A 17 -24.18 29.40 -7.23
C TYR A 17 -25.54 29.76 -6.58
N HIS A 18 -26.59 29.02 -6.90
CA HIS A 18 -27.92 29.28 -6.33
C HIS A 18 -28.03 28.89 -4.86
N THR A 19 -27.19 27.98 -4.38
CA THR A 19 -27.20 27.46 -3.00
C THR A 19 -26.22 28.17 -2.07
N ARG A 20 -25.54 29.24 -2.53
CA ARG A 20 -24.66 30.10 -1.70
C ARG A 20 -25.21 30.53 -0.34
N PRO A 21 -26.53 30.77 -0.16
CA PRO A 21 -27.07 31.11 1.16
C PRO A 21 -26.95 29.98 2.20
N PHE A 22 -26.69 28.74 1.78
CA PHE A 22 -26.48 27.58 2.67
C PHE A 22 -24.99 27.36 2.91
N THR A 23 -24.53 27.70 4.12
CA THR A 23 -23.11 27.79 4.48
C THR A 23 -22.37 26.46 4.45
N LEU A 24 -23.05 25.33 4.67
CA LEU A 24 -22.44 23.98 4.63
C LEU A 24 -22.56 23.32 3.25
N LEU A 25 -23.70 23.50 2.59
CA LEU A 25 -23.98 22.86 1.31
C LEU A 25 -23.18 23.48 0.16
N SER A 26 -23.07 24.81 0.13
CA SER A 26 -22.42 25.51 -0.99
C SER A 26 -20.93 25.12 -1.13
N PRO A 27 -20.09 25.14 -0.06
CA PRO A 27 -18.70 24.69 -0.16
C PRO A 27 -18.58 23.24 -0.61
N LEU A 28 -19.40 22.34 -0.06
CA LEU A 28 -19.37 20.92 -0.45
C LEU A 28 -19.67 20.72 -1.93
N LEU A 29 -20.67 21.42 -2.48
CA LEU A 29 -20.98 21.35 -3.92
C LEU A 29 -19.84 21.90 -4.79
N PHE A 30 -19.12 22.90 -4.29
CA PHE A 30 -17.93 23.44 -4.96
C PHE A 30 -16.80 22.41 -5.01
N ASP A 31 -16.49 21.76 -3.88
CA ASP A 31 -15.46 20.72 -3.79
C ASP A 31 -15.79 19.53 -4.70
N LEU A 32 -17.07 19.11 -4.74
CA LEU A 32 -17.54 18.05 -5.64
C LEU A 32 -17.41 18.46 -7.12
N ASN A 33 -17.67 19.72 -7.44
CA ASN A 33 -17.48 20.24 -8.80
C ASN A 33 -16.01 20.31 -9.21
N GLU A 34 -15.11 20.77 -8.32
CA GLU A 34 -13.67 20.75 -8.58
C GLU A 34 -13.18 19.32 -8.81
N SER A 35 -13.64 18.38 -7.99
CA SER A 35 -13.32 16.95 -8.13
C SER A 35 -13.80 16.38 -9.47
N LEU A 36 -15.01 16.73 -9.91
CA LEU A 36 -15.53 16.33 -11.23
C LEU A 36 -14.78 16.96 -12.40
N THR A 37 -14.40 18.22 -12.25
CA THR A 37 -13.60 18.93 -13.25
C THR A 37 -12.22 18.29 -13.39
N ALA A 38 -11.60 17.91 -12.27
CA ALA A 38 -10.34 17.19 -12.26
C ALA A 38 -10.48 15.84 -12.98
N ALA A 39 -11.50 15.04 -12.67
CA ALA A 39 -11.76 13.77 -13.35
C ALA A 39 -11.93 13.93 -14.87
N SER A 40 -12.68 14.95 -15.31
CA SER A 40 -12.85 15.27 -16.72
C SER A 40 -11.52 15.63 -17.39
N LYS A 41 -10.68 16.43 -16.74
CA LYS A 41 -9.36 16.82 -17.25
C LYS A 41 -8.38 15.64 -17.31
N THR A 42 -8.41 14.74 -16.32
CA THR A 42 -7.60 13.52 -16.32
C THR A 42 -7.97 12.63 -17.50
N LEU A 43 -9.26 12.38 -17.72
CA LEU A 43 -9.71 11.58 -18.87
C LEU A 43 -9.35 12.25 -20.21
N GLU A 44 -9.48 13.57 -20.30
CA GLU A 44 -9.10 14.32 -21.50
C GLU A 44 -7.59 14.25 -21.77
N SER A 45 -6.78 14.40 -20.71
CA SER A 45 -5.33 14.25 -20.78
C SER A 45 -4.94 12.84 -21.24
N TRP A 46 -5.57 11.82 -20.68
CA TRP A 46 -5.37 10.42 -21.07
C TRP A 46 -5.72 10.18 -22.55
N GLN A 47 -6.87 10.66 -23.02
CA GLN A 47 -7.27 10.54 -24.42
C GLN A 47 -6.28 11.23 -25.37
N ARG A 48 -5.79 12.42 -25.00
CA ARG A 48 -4.77 13.12 -25.80
C ARG A 48 -3.42 12.43 -25.77
N LYS A 49 -2.99 11.90 -24.61
CA LYS A 49 -1.70 11.20 -24.43
C LYS A 49 -1.57 10.03 -25.40
N TYR A 50 -2.65 9.28 -25.61
CA TYR A 50 -2.66 8.07 -26.45
C TYR A 50 -3.35 8.25 -27.80
N ASP A 51 -3.79 9.47 -28.12
CA ASP A 51 -4.55 9.81 -29.33
C ASP A 51 -5.78 8.89 -29.56
N ILE A 52 -6.53 8.64 -28.48
CA ILE A 52 -7.74 7.82 -28.52
C ILE A 52 -8.90 8.67 -29.09
N GLN A 53 -9.37 8.32 -30.28
CA GLN A 53 -10.47 8.99 -30.95
C GLN A 53 -11.47 7.96 -31.51
N ASP A 54 -12.76 8.31 -31.53
CA ASP A 54 -13.82 7.44 -32.07
C ASP A 54 -13.63 7.07 -33.55
N ARG A 55 -12.87 7.88 -34.31
CA ARG A 55 -12.61 7.66 -35.73
C ARG A 55 -11.36 6.82 -36.00
N ARG A 56 -10.54 6.52 -34.98
CA ARG A 56 -9.33 5.71 -35.15
C ARG A 56 -9.72 4.23 -35.31
N PRO A 57 -9.12 3.49 -36.25
CA PRO A 57 -9.39 2.07 -36.39
C PRO A 57 -8.91 1.32 -35.14
N VAL A 58 -9.69 0.34 -34.67
CA VAL A 58 -9.36 -0.50 -33.51
C VAL A 58 -7.96 -1.13 -33.60
N ILE A 59 -7.51 -1.40 -34.83
CA ILE A 59 -6.16 -1.92 -35.12
C ILE A 59 -5.07 -1.02 -34.52
N TYR A 60 -5.23 0.30 -34.54
CA TYR A 60 -4.27 1.23 -33.94
C TYR A 60 -4.10 0.97 -32.43
N ASN A 61 -5.21 0.80 -31.70
CA ASN A 61 -5.18 0.53 -30.27
C ASN A 61 -4.64 -0.88 -29.96
N HIS A 62 -4.93 -1.85 -30.82
CA HIS A 62 -4.32 -3.18 -30.70
C HIS A 62 -2.81 -3.18 -30.97
N VAL A 63 -2.31 -2.28 -31.81
CA VAL A 63 -0.86 -2.12 -32.00
C VAL A 63 -0.22 -1.46 -30.79
N LEU A 64 -0.89 -0.49 -30.16
CA LEU A 64 -0.38 0.21 -28.98
C LEU A 64 -0.38 -0.63 -27.71
N PHE A 65 -1.49 -1.31 -27.42
CA PHE A 65 -1.71 -1.98 -26.14
C PHE A 65 -1.88 -3.49 -26.27
N GLY A 66 -1.78 -4.03 -27.49
CA GLY A 66 -2.06 -5.42 -27.74
C GLY A 66 -3.57 -5.68 -27.74
N LYS A 67 -3.95 -6.88 -28.18
CA LYS A 67 -5.36 -7.28 -28.16
C LYS A 67 -5.88 -7.39 -26.71
N ILE A 68 -5.16 -8.10 -25.86
CA ILE A 68 -5.54 -8.34 -24.46
C ILE A 68 -5.56 -7.01 -23.68
N GLY A 69 -4.56 -6.15 -23.88
CA GLY A 69 -4.50 -4.89 -23.18
C GLY A 69 -5.61 -3.92 -23.58
N TRP A 70 -5.94 -3.84 -24.87
CA TRP A 70 -7.07 -3.04 -25.31
C TRP A 70 -8.42 -3.57 -24.82
N GLU A 71 -8.61 -4.89 -24.75
CA GLU A 71 -9.81 -5.50 -24.16
C GLU A 71 -9.99 -5.05 -22.69
N ARG A 72 -8.94 -5.12 -21.87
CA ARG A 72 -8.95 -4.66 -20.47
C ARG A 72 -9.17 -3.15 -20.31
N ILE A 73 -8.53 -2.35 -21.16
CA ILE A 73 -8.73 -0.89 -21.20
C ILE A 73 -10.18 -0.58 -21.58
N GLY A 74 -10.76 -1.30 -22.55
CA GLY A 74 -12.15 -1.17 -22.97
C GLY A 74 -13.16 -1.53 -21.87
N GLU A 75 -12.92 -2.61 -21.12
CA GLU A 75 -13.70 -2.97 -19.92
C GLU A 75 -13.67 -1.83 -18.88
N THR A 76 -12.49 -1.28 -18.64
CA THR A 76 -12.30 -0.17 -17.68
C THR A 76 -13.00 1.11 -18.14
N LEU A 77 -12.92 1.46 -19.43
CA LEU A 77 -13.64 2.60 -20.00
C LEU A 77 -15.16 2.45 -19.88
N THR A 78 -15.68 1.23 -20.06
CA THR A 78 -17.11 0.94 -19.90
C THR A 78 -17.55 1.09 -18.44
N SER A 79 -16.70 0.70 -17.49
CA SER A 79 -16.91 0.94 -16.06
C SER A 79 -16.87 2.44 -15.72
N VAL A 80 -15.90 3.20 -16.25
CA VAL A 80 -15.82 4.66 -16.12
C VAL A 80 -17.09 5.33 -16.66
N GLU A 81 -17.62 4.87 -17.79
CA GLU A 81 -18.87 5.38 -18.35
C GLU A 81 -20.05 5.15 -17.41
N HIS A 82 -20.21 3.94 -16.86
CA HIS A 82 -21.28 3.63 -15.91
C HIS A 82 -21.21 4.50 -14.64
N VAL A 83 -20.01 4.68 -14.09
CA VAL A 83 -19.82 5.55 -12.91
C VAL A 83 -20.12 7.00 -13.27
N ALA A 84 -19.67 7.49 -14.42
CA ALA A 84 -19.97 8.84 -14.88
C ALA A 84 -21.48 9.10 -15.03
N GLN A 85 -22.24 8.14 -15.56
CA GLN A 85 -23.70 8.21 -15.63
C GLN A 85 -24.33 8.25 -14.24
N THR A 86 -23.88 7.39 -13.32
CA THR A 86 -24.36 7.35 -11.93
C THR A 86 -24.08 8.67 -11.19
N VAL A 87 -22.94 9.30 -11.46
CA VAL A 87 -22.59 10.63 -10.95
C VAL A 87 -23.55 11.69 -11.53
N GLY A 88 -23.86 11.64 -12.83
CA GLY A 88 -24.87 12.49 -13.45
C GLY A 88 -26.24 12.38 -12.76
N GLU A 89 -26.73 11.16 -12.55
CA GLU A 89 -27.97 10.90 -11.80
C GLU A 89 -27.88 11.36 -10.33
N GLY A 90 -26.70 11.29 -9.72
CA GLY A 90 -26.44 11.80 -8.38
C GLY A 90 -26.59 13.32 -8.31
N VAL A 91 -26.03 14.05 -9.27
CA VAL A 91 -26.20 15.51 -9.40
C VAL A 91 -27.68 15.86 -9.62
N ASP A 92 -28.37 15.15 -10.51
CA ASP A 92 -29.80 15.35 -10.74
C ASP A 92 -30.63 15.13 -9.46
N ARG A 93 -30.26 14.14 -8.64
CA ARG A 93 -30.91 13.88 -7.33
C ARG A 93 -30.66 15.01 -6.33
N VAL A 94 -29.45 15.58 -6.29
CA VAL A 94 -29.10 16.72 -5.44
C VAL A 94 -29.92 17.95 -5.87
N VAL A 95 -29.94 18.30 -7.15
CA VAL A 95 -30.76 19.38 -7.71
C VAL A 95 -32.25 19.13 -7.42
N GLY A 96 -32.69 17.88 -7.56
CA GLY A 96 -34.04 17.41 -7.27
C GLY A 96 -34.51 17.69 -5.84
N CYS A 97 -33.60 17.79 -4.86
CA CYS A 97 -33.95 18.20 -3.49
C CYS A 97 -34.56 19.62 -3.46
N ALA A 98 -34.01 20.56 -4.24
CA ALA A 98 -34.56 21.91 -4.34
C ALA A 98 -35.89 21.91 -5.11
N LEU A 99 -35.97 21.13 -6.19
CA LEU A 99 -37.16 21.09 -7.07
C LEU A 99 -38.42 20.54 -6.38
N ARG A 100 -38.31 19.89 -5.22
CA ARG A 100 -39.48 19.52 -4.39
C ARG A 100 -40.30 20.74 -3.94
N ALA A 101 -39.69 21.93 -3.88
CA ALA A 101 -40.34 23.18 -3.49
C ALA A 101 -40.87 24.00 -4.69
N ARG A 102 -40.90 23.41 -5.91
CA ARG A 102 -41.22 24.09 -7.17
C ARG A 102 -42.52 24.92 -7.09
N PRO A 103 -42.55 26.13 -7.70
CA PRO A 103 -43.77 26.91 -7.88
C PRO A 103 -44.86 26.12 -8.60
N LYS A 104 -46.03 25.95 -7.98
CA LYS A 104 -47.18 25.21 -8.56
C LYS A 104 -47.88 25.92 -9.74
N HIS A 105 -47.38 27.06 -10.22
CA HIS A 105 -47.98 27.78 -11.34
C HIS A 105 -46.93 28.40 -12.26
N ARG A 106 -46.66 27.71 -13.38
CA ARG A 106 -46.68 28.23 -14.76
C ARG A 106 -46.37 27.06 -15.69
N SER A 107 -47.38 26.66 -16.46
CA SER A 107 -47.33 25.72 -17.58
C SER A 107 -47.04 24.26 -17.21
N ALA A 108 -48.12 23.51 -16.98
CA ALA A 108 -48.13 22.07 -17.21
C ALA A 108 -47.91 21.81 -18.71
N ILE A 109 -46.66 21.81 -19.14
CA ILE A 109 -46.27 20.95 -20.26
C ILE A 109 -45.88 19.64 -19.59
N ILE A 110 -46.69 18.61 -19.85
CA ILE A 110 -46.39 17.22 -19.54
C ILE A 110 -45.10 16.90 -20.29
N LEU A 111 -43.95 17.13 -19.65
CA LEU A 111 -42.70 16.52 -20.09
C LEU A 111 -42.78 15.03 -19.71
N PRO A 112 -42.43 14.11 -20.64
CA PRO A 112 -42.38 12.68 -20.35
C PRO A 112 -41.45 12.41 -19.15
N PRO A 113 -41.50 11.20 -18.54
CA PRO A 113 -40.51 10.80 -17.56
C PRO A 113 -39.10 11.05 -18.13
N PRO A 114 -38.14 11.52 -17.31
CA PRO A 114 -36.88 12.07 -17.79
C PRO A 114 -36.10 10.97 -18.50
N THR A 115 -36.13 10.98 -19.83
CA THR A 115 -35.13 10.31 -20.64
C THR A 115 -33.89 11.20 -20.65
N HIS A 116 -32.77 10.62 -20.24
CA HIS A 116 -31.45 11.24 -20.09
C HIS A 116 -31.14 12.29 -21.16
N ARG A 117 -31.36 13.58 -20.85
CA ARG A 117 -30.72 14.74 -21.48
C ARG A 117 -31.03 15.98 -20.64
N SER A 118 -29.98 16.61 -20.13
CA SER A 118 -29.98 17.78 -19.26
C SER A 118 -30.96 18.85 -19.73
N THR A 119 -31.95 19.16 -18.89
CA THR A 119 -32.58 20.49 -18.89
C THR A 119 -32.60 21.01 -17.46
N TYR A 120 -31.40 21.28 -16.95
CA TYR A 120 -31.23 22.12 -15.77
C TYR A 120 -31.83 23.50 -16.08
N ASP A 121 -32.98 23.82 -15.48
CA ASP A 121 -33.63 25.11 -15.61
C ASP A 121 -33.27 26.00 -14.41
N ALA A 122 -32.26 26.85 -14.61
CA ALA A 122 -31.75 27.77 -13.60
C ALA A 122 -32.84 28.67 -13.00
N ALA A 123 -33.86 29.07 -13.78
CA ALA A 123 -34.93 29.94 -13.29
C ALA A 123 -35.85 29.20 -12.32
N ILE A 124 -36.21 27.95 -12.64
CA ILE A 124 -37.02 27.10 -11.76
C ILE A 124 -36.25 26.76 -10.48
N VAL A 125 -34.97 26.43 -10.60
CA VAL A 125 -34.11 26.11 -9.45
C VAL A 125 -33.99 27.32 -8.53
N THR A 126 -33.70 28.51 -9.07
CA THR A 126 -33.61 29.76 -8.30
C THR A 126 -34.90 30.04 -7.54
N ALA A 127 -36.05 29.96 -8.22
CA ALA A 127 -37.35 30.20 -7.61
C ALA A 127 -37.69 29.17 -6.51
N SER A 128 -37.24 27.92 -6.69
CA SER A 128 -37.42 26.86 -5.69
C SER A 128 -36.54 27.09 -4.46
N VAL A 129 -35.27 27.45 -4.66
CA VAL A 129 -34.34 27.78 -3.56
C VAL A 129 -34.81 28.99 -2.76
N GLN A 130 -35.27 30.06 -3.43
CA GLN A 130 -35.85 31.23 -2.74
C GLN A 130 -37.06 30.87 -1.86
N ARG A 131 -37.93 29.97 -2.33
CA ARG A 131 -39.06 29.48 -1.52
C ARG A 131 -38.63 28.69 -0.29
N ILE A 132 -37.55 27.91 -0.41
CA ILE A 132 -36.97 27.15 0.70
C ILE A 132 -36.38 28.10 1.74
N LEU A 133 -35.66 29.13 1.31
CA LEU A 133 -35.05 30.13 2.20
C LEU A 133 -36.09 30.91 3.00
N ASN A 134 -37.25 31.20 2.39
CA ASN A 134 -38.33 31.92 3.06
C ASN A 134 -39.06 31.09 4.14
N ARG A 135 -38.72 29.80 4.33
CA ARG A 135 -39.35 28.90 5.31
C ARG A 135 -38.30 28.08 6.06
N GLU A 136 -38.07 28.41 7.33
CA GLU A 136 -37.01 27.77 8.14
C GLU A 136 -37.13 26.24 8.23
N SER A 137 -38.36 25.71 8.38
CA SER A 137 -38.60 24.25 8.44
C SER A 137 -38.31 23.53 7.11
N TRP A 138 -38.42 24.24 5.98
CA TRP A 138 -38.07 23.72 4.67
C TRP A 138 -36.57 23.82 4.43
N SER A 139 -35.96 24.94 4.85
CA SER A 139 -34.51 25.16 4.82
C SER A 139 -33.75 24.02 5.49
N ARG A 140 -34.07 23.69 6.75
CA ARG A 140 -33.42 22.59 7.48
C ARG A 140 -33.62 21.23 6.79
N ARG A 141 -34.84 20.89 6.36
CA ARG A 141 -35.13 19.61 5.68
C ARG A 141 -34.41 19.50 4.33
N PHE A 142 -34.32 20.60 3.60
CA PHE A 142 -33.60 20.69 2.35
C PHE A 142 -32.10 20.49 2.58
N GLU A 143 -31.51 21.22 3.52
CA GLU A 143 -30.08 21.15 3.81
C GLU A 143 -29.66 19.73 4.25
N THR A 144 -30.36 19.11 5.20
CA THR A 144 -30.06 17.72 5.62
C THR A 144 -30.23 16.72 4.47
N GLY A 145 -31.28 16.89 3.65
CA GLY A 145 -31.54 16.02 2.51
C GLY A 145 -30.47 16.17 1.42
N ALA A 146 -30.08 17.40 1.10
CA ALA A 146 -29.07 17.70 0.10
C ALA A 146 -27.68 17.25 0.55
N LEU A 147 -27.30 17.50 1.82
CA LEU A 147 -26.03 17.04 2.39
C LEU A 147 -25.89 15.51 2.34
N LYS A 148 -26.96 14.77 2.67
CA LYS A 148 -26.96 13.31 2.54
C LYS A 148 -26.70 12.85 1.10
N ARG A 149 -27.32 13.50 0.11
CA ARG A 149 -27.11 13.19 -1.31
C ARG A 149 -25.72 13.61 -1.81
N CYS A 150 -25.17 14.70 -1.28
CA CYS A 150 -23.80 15.12 -1.59
C CYS A 150 -22.78 14.10 -1.05
N ALA A 151 -23.00 13.53 0.14
CA ALA A 151 -22.16 12.45 0.65
C ALA A 151 -22.22 11.20 -0.24
N GLU A 152 -23.41 10.80 -0.70
CA GLU A 152 -23.56 9.70 -1.67
C GLU A 152 -22.84 10.01 -3.00
N LEU A 153 -22.95 11.25 -3.50
CA LEU A 153 -22.30 11.71 -4.71
C LEU A 153 -20.77 11.74 -4.59
N GLN A 154 -20.25 12.14 -3.43
CA GLN A 154 -18.82 12.14 -3.13
C GLN A 154 -18.21 10.74 -3.32
N VAL A 155 -18.86 9.72 -2.76
CA VAL A 155 -18.42 8.31 -2.91
C VAL A 155 -18.35 7.89 -4.40
N GLN A 156 -19.31 8.35 -5.22
CA GLN A 156 -19.30 8.03 -6.66
C GLN A 156 -18.21 8.79 -7.42
N ILE A 157 -17.92 10.04 -7.05
CA ILE A 157 -16.84 10.82 -7.65
C ILE A 157 -15.47 10.24 -7.26
N GLU A 158 -15.30 9.82 -6.00
CA GLU A 158 -14.11 9.10 -5.56
C GLU A 158 -13.95 7.80 -6.35
N ARG A 159 -15.01 7.01 -6.54
CA ARG A 159 -15.00 5.83 -7.42
C ARG A 159 -14.61 6.15 -8.86
N LEU A 160 -15.05 7.28 -9.41
CA LEU A 160 -14.67 7.72 -10.76
C LEU A 160 -13.15 7.97 -10.84
N HIS A 161 -12.58 8.69 -9.88
CA HIS A 161 -11.14 8.92 -9.81
C HIS A 161 -10.34 7.63 -9.71
N ARG A 162 -10.81 6.66 -8.91
CA ARG A 162 -10.19 5.33 -8.80
C ARG A 162 -10.11 4.63 -10.16
N LYS A 163 -11.23 4.57 -10.88
CA LYS A 163 -11.27 3.92 -12.20
C LYS A 163 -10.43 4.65 -13.26
N LEU A 164 -10.31 5.98 -13.17
CA LEU A 164 -9.37 6.74 -14.02
C LEU A 164 -7.91 6.43 -13.68
N GLY A 165 -7.56 6.30 -12.40
CA GLY A 165 -6.23 5.84 -11.98
C GLY A 165 -5.90 4.44 -12.52
N THR A 166 -6.85 3.49 -12.39
CA THR A 166 -6.70 2.15 -12.99
C THR A 166 -6.50 2.22 -14.50
N LEU A 167 -7.26 3.07 -15.21
CA LEU A 167 -7.14 3.26 -16.64
C LEU A 167 -5.72 3.71 -17.06
N GLU A 168 -5.16 4.69 -16.35
CA GLU A 168 -3.80 5.17 -16.60
C GLU A 168 -2.78 4.05 -16.39
N ARG A 169 -2.88 3.32 -15.26
CA ARG A 169 -1.96 2.22 -14.94
C ARG A 169 -2.06 1.05 -15.91
N LEU A 170 -3.26 0.65 -16.34
CA LEU A 170 -3.45 -0.39 -17.36
C LEU A 170 -2.84 0.05 -18.69
N SER A 171 -3.03 1.31 -19.07
CA SER A 171 -2.47 1.84 -20.31
C SER A 171 -0.95 1.80 -20.29
N ASP A 172 -0.32 2.25 -19.20
CA ASP A 172 1.13 2.19 -19.04
C ASP A 172 1.65 0.74 -19.03
N LEU A 173 0.96 -0.18 -18.32
CA LEU A 173 1.32 -1.60 -18.26
C LEU A 173 1.33 -2.25 -19.64
N TYR A 174 0.23 -2.15 -20.38
CA TYR A 174 0.09 -2.85 -21.66
C TYR A 174 0.92 -2.21 -22.77
N LEU A 175 1.13 -0.90 -22.71
CA LEU A 175 2.06 -0.22 -23.61
C LEU A 175 3.50 -0.73 -23.41
N GLU A 176 3.91 -0.93 -22.16
CA GLU A 176 5.23 -1.48 -21.85
C GLU A 176 5.37 -2.94 -22.29
N LEU A 177 4.34 -3.76 -22.05
CA LEU A 177 4.34 -5.17 -22.43
C LEU A 177 4.50 -5.37 -23.95
N GLU A 178 3.85 -4.53 -24.75
CA GLU A 178 3.89 -4.63 -26.22
C GLU A 178 5.12 -3.96 -26.86
N HIS A 179 5.68 -2.93 -26.21
CA HIS A 179 6.78 -2.13 -26.77
C HIS A 179 8.03 -2.14 -25.90
N GLN A 180 8.43 -3.32 -25.42
CA GLN A 180 9.57 -3.49 -24.50
C GLN A 180 10.88 -2.91 -25.06
N ASP A 181 11.07 -2.95 -26.37
CA ASP A 181 12.22 -2.42 -27.12
C ASP A 181 12.34 -0.88 -27.05
N LEU A 182 11.22 -0.16 -27.16
CA LEU A 182 11.19 1.29 -27.02
C LEU A 182 11.55 1.71 -25.59
N PHE A 183 11.00 1.00 -24.60
CA PHE A 183 11.22 1.31 -23.19
C PHE A 183 12.57 0.81 -22.63
N THR A 184 13.29 -0.03 -23.37
CA THR A 184 14.67 -0.41 -23.04
C THR A 184 15.69 0.58 -23.62
N CYS A 185 15.44 1.15 -24.80
CA CYS A 185 16.37 2.08 -25.45
C CYS A 185 16.36 3.51 -24.88
N VAL A 186 15.22 3.98 -24.37
CA VAL A 186 15.03 5.39 -24.00
C VAL A 186 15.59 5.73 -22.61
N GLY A 187 15.87 4.74 -21.75
CA GLY A 187 16.45 4.95 -20.40
C GLY A 187 15.55 5.72 -19.41
N THR A 188 14.51 6.39 -19.88
CA THR A 188 13.44 7.02 -19.11
C THR A 188 12.11 6.35 -19.49
N ARG A 189 11.60 5.50 -18.60
CA ARG A 189 10.27 4.93 -18.74
C ARG A 189 9.20 5.91 -18.23
N LEU A 190 7.95 5.63 -18.60
CA LEU A 190 6.79 6.31 -18.04
C LEU A 190 6.85 6.22 -16.51
N LEU A 191 6.48 7.33 -15.86
CA LEU A 191 6.40 7.43 -14.41
C LEU A 191 5.59 6.25 -13.87
N GLY A 192 6.23 5.22 -13.29
CA GLY A 192 5.43 4.14 -12.70
C GLY A 192 5.91 2.70 -12.69
N ARG A 193 7.01 2.27 -13.33
CA ARG A 193 7.68 0.96 -13.06
C ARG A 193 8.86 0.66 -13.99
N ARG A 194 9.70 -0.27 -13.51
CA ARG A 194 10.84 -0.96 -14.15
C ARG A 194 11.90 -0.08 -14.80
N SER A 195 12.91 0.33 -14.04
CA SER A 195 14.16 0.84 -14.61
C SER A 195 14.98 -0.31 -15.18
N PHE A 196 15.05 -0.48 -16.49
CA PHE A 196 16.09 -1.34 -17.09
C PHE A 196 17.41 -0.57 -17.03
N VAL A 197 18.30 -1.03 -16.17
CA VAL A 197 19.67 -0.59 -16.15
C VAL A 197 20.38 -1.29 -17.31
N GLY A 198 20.80 -0.53 -18.32
CA GLY A 198 21.54 -1.07 -19.47
C GLY A 198 22.88 -1.68 -19.03
N GLU A 199 23.34 -2.70 -19.75
CA GLU A 199 24.66 -3.31 -19.51
C GLU A 199 25.76 -2.22 -19.58
N GLY A 200 26.43 -1.97 -18.45
CA GLY A 200 27.52 -0.99 -18.32
C GLY A 200 27.26 0.20 -17.39
N ASP A 201 26.09 0.31 -16.75
CA ASP A 201 25.83 1.37 -15.75
C ASP A 201 26.56 1.05 -14.42
N PRO A 202 27.34 1.99 -13.84
CA PRO A 202 27.96 1.83 -12.51
C PRO A 202 26.96 1.55 -11.37
N ARG A 203 25.65 1.77 -11.58
CA ARG A 203 24.59 1.34 -10.66
C ARG A 203 24.46 -0.18 -10.55
N LEU A 204 24.80 -0.94 -11.60
CA LEU A 204 24.78 -2.41 -11.58
C LEU A 204 25.75 -2.98 -10.55
N ASP A 205 26.93 -2.38 -10.40
CA ASP A 205 27.93 -2.82 -9.42
C ASP A 205 27.46 -2.57 -7.97
N VAL A 206 26.78 -1.45 -7.73
CA VAL A 206 26.18 -1.12 -6.43
C VAL A 206 25.03 -2.08 -6.12
N SER A 207 24.14 -2.33 -7.08
CA SER A 207 23.06 -3.30 -6.98
C SER A 207 23.57 -4.72 -6.74
N GLN A 208 24.62 -5.13 -7.44
CA GLN A 208 25.26 -6.43 -7.25
C GLN A 208 25.85 -6.56 -5.84
N ASN A 209 26.54 -5.54 -5.34
CA ASN A 209 27.08 -5.54 -3.98
C ASN A 209 25.97 -5.61 -2.92
N ARG A 210 24.87 -4.88 -3.10
CA ARG A 210 23.70 -4.95 -2.20
C ARG A 210 23.04 -6.32 -2.22
N LEU A 211 22.92 -6.93 -3.39
CA LEU A 211 22.41 -8.30 -3.52
C LEU A 211 23.33 -9.30 -2.84
N LEU A 212 24.65 -9.14 -2.94
CA LEU A 212 25.61 -9.98 -2.23
C LEU A 212 25.51 -9.82 -0.71
N ASP A 213 25.41 -8.59 -0.22
CA ASP A 213 25.19 -8.31 1.21
C ASP A 213 23.86 -8.90 1.69
N ALA A 214 22.79 -8.80 0.90
CA ALA A 214 21.49 -9.39 1.20
C ALA A 214 21.56 -10.92 1.22
N VAL A 215 22.25 -11.54 0.26
CA VAL A 215 22.46 -12.99 0.23
C VAL A 215 23.25 -13.47 1.44
N SER A 216 24.29 -12.73 1.86
CA SER A 216 25.02 -13.02 3.11
C SER A 216 24.09 -12.93 4.31
N ALA A 217 23.35 -11.83 4.44
CA ALA A 217 22.43 -11.61 5.55
C ALA A 217 21.33 -12.69 5.62
N ARG A 218 20.84 -13.20 4.48
CA ARG A 218 19.88 -14.31 4.45
C ARG A 218 20.46 -15.61 4.99
N LYS A 219 21.72 -15.92 4.64
CA LYS A 219 22.41 -17.10 5.20
C LYS A 219 22.58 -16.95 6.71
N ASP A 220 22.97 -15.78 7.16
CA ASP A 220 23.12 -15.46 8.57
C ASP A 220 21.78 -15.56 9.32
N ALA A 221 20.71 -15.02 8.73
CA ALA A 221 19.36 -15.13 9.23
C ALA A 221 18.91 -16.61 9.31
N GLU A 222 19.07 -17.41 8.25
CA GLU A 222 18.74 -18.84 8.28
C GLU A 222 19.49 -19.60 9.38
N LEU A 223 20.76 -19.27 9.62
CA LEU A 223 21.55 -19.85 10.70
C LEU A 223 21.00 -19.45 12.08
N LEU A 224 20.66 -18.17 12.26
CA LEU A 224 20.04 -17.66 13.48
C LEU A 224 18.68 -18.30 13.74
N HIS A 225 17.88 -18.54 12.70
CA HIS A 225 16.58 -19.21 12.81
C HIS A 225 16.72 -20.65 13.31
N ARG A 226 17.74 -21.37 12.82
CA ARG A 226 18.01 -22.73 13.31
C ARG A 226 18.50 -22.69 14.76
N ALA A 227 19.21 -21.64 15.16
CA ALA A 227 19.74 -21.47 16.51
C ALA A 227 18.71 -20.91 17.51
N SER A 228 17.55 -20.42 17.06
CA SER A 228 16.49 -19.92 17.95
C SER A 228 15.62 -21.03 18.56
N GLU A 229 15.66 -22.26 18.03
CA GLU A 229 14.81 -23.39 18.45
C GLU A 229 13.29 -23.05 18.47
N GLU A 230 12.41 -23.94 18.95
CA GLU A 230 10.93 -23.80 18.91
C GLU A 230 10.35 -22.68 19.81
N GLY A 231 11.16 -21.68 20.19
CA GLY A 231 10.71 -20.52 20.95
C GLY A 231 10.10 -19.44 20.06
N VAL A 232 9.17 -18.65 20.61
CA VAL A 232 8.62 -17.48 19.92
C VAL A 232 9.68 -16.37 19.91
N VAL A 233 10.41 -16.26 18.80
CA VAL A 233 11.47 -15.26 18.61
C VAL A 233 11.01 -14.16 17.66
N HIS A 234 10.80 -12.97 18.19
CA HIS A 234 10.44 -11.81 17.35
C HIS A 234 11.70 -11.16 16.78
N ILE A 235 11.60 -10.62 15.57
CA ILE A 235 12.73 -10.04 14.85
C ILE A 235 12.45 -8.59 14.47
N GLY A 236 13.44 -7.71 14.59
CA GLY A 236 13.39 -6.36 14.07
C GLY A 236 13.41 -6.34 12.54
N LEU A 237 12.39 -5.75 11.90
CA LEU A 237 12.35 -5.55 10.44
C LEU A 237 13.05 -4.26 10.03
N CYS A 238 12.70 -3.16 10.68
CA CYS A 238 13.29 -1.85 10.47
C CYS A 238 13.80 -1.35 11.81
N VAL A 239 15.12 -1.32 11.98
CA VAL A 239 15.76 -0.93 13.25
C VAL A 239 16.90 0.04 12.93
N PRO A 240 16.62 1.34 12.80
CA PRO A 240 17.63 2.32 12.41
C PRO A 240 18.75 2.52 13.44
N GLN A 241 18.55 2.06 14.68
CA GLN A 241 19.47 2.22 15.80
C GLN A 241 20.62 1.20 15.81
N ILE A 242 20.52 0.12 15.03
CA ILE A 242 21.54 -0.95 15.01
C ILE A 242 22.39 -0.89 13.74
N HIS A 243 23.57 -1.49 13.80
CA HIS A 243 24.43 -1.54 12.63
C HIS A 243 23.79 -2.38 11.52
N ARG A 244 24.04 -2.01 10.25
CA ARG A 244 23.37 -2.59 9.10
C ARG A 244 23.48 -4.09 9.00
N ARG A 245 24.53 -4.74 9.52
CA ARG A 245 24.70 -6.21 9.48
C ARG A 245 24.10 -6.94 10.68
N ASP A 246 23.61 -6.21 11.67
CA ASP A 246 23.16 -6.77 12.92
C ASP A 246 21.69 -7.20 12.81
N PHE A 247 21.29 -8.09 13.71
CA PHE A 247 19.91 -8.49 13.91
C PHE A 247 19.51 -8.23 15.36
N ALA A 248 18.37 -7.55 15.54
CA ALA A 248 17.76 -7.38 16.85
C ALA A 248 16.64 -8.40 17.00
N PHE A 249 16.64 -9.10 18.14
CA PHE A 249 15.64 -10.10 18.50
C PHE A 249 15.00 -9.76 19.84
N LEU A 250 13.74 -10.12 19.98
CA LEU A 250 13.06 -10.18 21.27
C LEU A 250 12.75 -11.64 21.58
N LEU A 251 13.28 -12.11 22.70
CA LEU A 251 13.09 -13.47 23.20
C LEU A 251 12.20 -13.41 24.44
N GLU A 252 11.12 -14.18 24.43
CA GLU A 252 10.35 -14.40 25.65
C GLU A 252 10.95 -15.59 26.41
N SER A 253 11.41 -15.34 27.63
CA SER A 253 11.98 -16.37 28.51
C SER A 253 11.54 -16.13 29.95
N TYR A 254 11.09 -17.17 30.65
CA TYR A 254 10.66 -17.08 32.06
C TYR A 254 9.61 -16.00 32.36
N GLY A 255 8.76 -15.62 31.39
CA GLY A 255 7.74 -14.59 31.55
C GLY A 255 8.26 -13.15 31.38
N GLU A 256 9.54 -12.98 31.05
CA GLU A 256 10.14 -11.69 30.71
C GLU A 256 10.59 -11.66 29.24
N ALA A 257 10.54 -10.47 28.64
CA ALA A 257 10.99 -10.24 27.27
C ALA A 257 12.41 -9.67 27.29
N HIS A 258 13.37 -10.46 26.80
CA HIS A 258 14.78 -10.08 26.71
C HIS A 258 15.14 -9.69 25.28
N GLU A 259 15.74 -8.52 25.13
CA GLU A 259 16.17 -8.02 23.84
C GLU A 259 17.65 -8.36 23.59
N ILE A 260 17.93 -8.96 22.44
CA ILE A 260 19.28 -9.39 22.09
C ILE A 260 19.68 -8.82 20.73
N LEU A 261 20.91 -8.32 20.65
CA LEU A 261 21.56 -7.92 19.42
C LEU A 261 22.59 -8.98 19.01
N THR A 262 22.52 -9.45 17.77
CA THR A 262 23.50 -10.37 17.18
C THR A 262 24.27 -9.72 16.04
N HIS A 263 25.59 -9.86 16.08
CA HIS A 263 26.51 -9.40 15.04
C HIS A 263 27.21 -10.61 14.38
N PRO A 264 27.09 -10.81 13.05
CA PRO A 264 27.76 -11.92 12.38
C PRO A 264 29.29 -11.83 12.47
N VAL A 265 29.96 -12.90 12.91
CA VAL A 265 31.42 -12.98 13.05
C VAL A 265 31.98 -14.32 12.60
N ARG A 266 33.27 -14.35 12.20
CA ARG A 266 33.99 -15.61 11.94
C ARG A 266 34.80 -16.02 13.16
N ILE A 267 34.46 -17.17 13.73
CA ILE A 267 35.09 -17.75 14.92
C ILE A 267 36.21 -18.68 14.44
N LYS A 268 37.48 -18.32 14.74
CA LYS A 268 38.68 -18.99 14.22
C LYS A 268 39.15 -20.19 15.04
N SER A 269 38.79 -20.26 16.32
CA SER A 269 39.16 -21.37 17.21
C SER A 269 38.05 -21.64 18.22
N ALA A 270 37.52 -22.87 18.21
CA ALA A 270 36.44 -23.32 19.08
C ALA A 270 36.92 -23.85 20.44
N SER A 271 38.07 -23.38 20.92
CA SER A 271 38.80 -24.00 22.03
C SER A 271 38.15 -23.81 23.40
N ASP A 272 37.27 -22.83 23.58
CA ASP A 272 36.48 -22.64 24.80
C ASP A 272 34.99 -22.92 24.58
N SER A 273 34.57 -24.15 24.90
CA SER A 273 33.17 -24.57 24.90
C SER A 273 32.31 -23.83 25.92
N SER A 274 32.93 -23.20 26.92
CA SER A 274 32.25 -22.36 27.92
C SER A 274 31.74 -21.04 27.31
N ILE A 275 32.45 -20.50 26.32
CA ILE A 275 32.19 -19.21 25.65
C ILE A 275 31.23 -19.38 24.47
N LEU A 276 31.25 -20.54 23.81
CA LEU A 276 30.47 -20.82 22.61
C LEU A 276 29.15 -21.51 22.94
N LYS A 277 28.04 -20.85 22.61
CA LYS A 277 26.69 -21.37 22.86
C LYS A 277 26.05 -21.85 21.56
N PRO A 278 25.38 -23.02 21.56
CA PRO A 278 24.79 -23.58 20.35
C PRO A 278 23.49 -22.88 19.94
N THR A 279 22.76 -22.29 20.90
CA THR A 279 21.41 -21.75 20.71
C THR A 279 21.23 -20.42 21.44
N MET A 280 20.25 -19.62 21.01
CA MET A 280 19.94 -18.33 21.65
C MET A 280 19.50 -18.51 23.11
N ALA A 281 18.70 -19.54 23.38
CA ALA A 281 18.26 -19.90 24.72
C ALA A 281 19.44 -20.26 25.63
N ALA A 282 20.46 -20.97 25.11
CA ALA A 282 21.67 -21.27 25.87
C ALA A 282 22.60 -20.05 26.05
N ALA A 283 22.49 -19.04 25.18
CA ALA A 283 23.28 -17.81 25.27
C ALA A 283 22.73 -16.80 26.30
N LEU A 284 21.41 -16.78 26.50
CA LEU A 284 20.74 -15.80 27.35
C LEU A 284 21.18 -15.83 28.83
N PRO A 285 21.24 -16.98 29.54
CA PRO A 285 21.67 -17.01 30.94
C PRO A 285 23.09 -16.48 31.17
N ASP A 286 24.00 -16.82 30.25
CA ASP A 286 25.39 -16.34 30.29
C ASP A 286 25.48 -14.84 30.04
N LEU A 287 24.64 -14.32 29.13
CA LEU A 287 24.51 -12.89 28.86
C LEU A 287 24.01 -12.14 30.10
N LEU A 288 22.95 -12.65 30.75
CA LEU A 288 22.37 -12.07 31.97
C LEU A 288 23.37 -12.06 33.13
N ARG A 289 24.05 -13.20 33.38
CA ARG A 289 25.07 -13.28 34.44
C ARG A 289 26.18 -12.24 34.22
N ARG A 290 26.65 -12.11 32.98
CA ARG A 290 27.70 -11.12 32.63
C ARG A 290 27.24 -9.69 32.81
N GLN A 291 25.98 -9.38 32.49
CA GLN A 291 25.44 -8.05 32.74
C GLN A 291 25.46 -7.73 34.24
N MET A 292 25.05 -8.68 35.09
CA MET A 292 25.11 -8.51 36.55
C MET A 292 26.55 -8.32 37.06
N ASP A 293 27.52 -9.06 36.52
CA ASP A 293 28.93 -8.93 36.89
C ASP A 293 29.51 -7.56 36.50
N ILE A 294 29.10 -7.01 35.35
CA ILE A 294 29.48 -5.66 34.89
C ILE A 294 28.86 -4.59 35.81
N GLU A 295 27.57 -4.70 36.13
CA GLU A 295 26.87 -3.78 37.03
C GLU A 295 27.44 -3.81 38.46
N ALA A 296 27.91 -4.97 38.91
CA ALA A 296 28.60 -5.15 40.19
C ALA A 296 30.08 -4.72 40.19
N GLY A 297 30.63 -4.29 39.04
CA GLY A 297 32.02 -3.86 38.89
C GLY A 297 33.05 -5.01 38.98
N LEU A 298 32.62 -6.25 38.78
CA LEU A 298 33.42 -7.47 39.00
C LEU A 298 33.99 -8.09 37.70
N GLY A 299 33.59 -7.61 36.51
CA GLY A 299 33.99 -8.20 35.24
C GLY A 299 34.62 -7.24 34.23
N GLN A 300 35.67 -7.69 33.53
CA GLN A 300 36.03 -7.15 32.20
C GLN A 300 35.16 -7.88 31.17
N GLY A 301 34.39 -7.12 30.38
CA GLY A 301 33.34 -7.66 29.51
C GLY A 301 33.86 -8.53 28.36
N GLU A 302 33.95 -9.84 28.57
CA GLU A 302 34.13 -10.81 27.49
C GLU A 302 32.83 -10.95 26.67
N ALA A 303 32.97 -10.99 25.35
CA ALA A 303 31.84 -11.14 24.43
C ALA A 303 31.23 -12.56 24.51
N THR A 304 29.90 -12.65 24.47
CA THR A 304 29.19 -13.95 24.35
C THR A 304 29.12 -14.32 22.89
N TYR A 305 29.43 -15.56 22.53
CA TYR A 305 29.42 -16.00 21.15
C TYR A 305 28.46 -17.16 20.95
N LEU A 306 27.68 -17.08 19.88
CA LEU A 306 26.77 -18.12 19.43
C LEU A 306 27.36 -18.81 18.20
N LEU A 307 27.54 -20.12 18.29
CA LEU A 307 28.02 -20.96 17.18
C LEU A 307 26.96 -22.03 16.92
N PRO A 308 26.06 -21.83 15.93
CA PRO A 308 25.04 -22.81 15.61
C PRO A 308 25.68 -24.15 15.25
N SER A 309 25.10 -25.24 15.76
CA SER A 309 25.61 -26.62 15.58
C SER A 309 25.77 -27.05 14.12
N SER A 310 25.13 -26.35 13.19
CA SER A 310 25.23 -26.56 11.74
C SER A 310 26.50 -25.98 11.10
N THR A 311 27.37 -25.32 11.86
CA THR A 311 28.55 -24.60 11.33
C THR A 311 29.79 -24.78 12.21
N THR A 312 30.96 -24.65 11.59
CA THR A 312 32.26 -24.80 12.28
C THR A 312 33.00 -23.49 12.51
N SER A 313 32.58 -22.39 11.87
CA SER A 313 33.27 -21.09 11.94
C SER A 313 32.38 -19.86 11.77
N SER A 314 31.20 -19.98 11.17
CA SER A 314 30.24 -18.88 11.05
C SER A 314 29.42 -18.77 12.34
N GLY A 315 29.72 -17.76 13.16
CA GLY A 315 29.03 -17.54 14.43
C GLY A 315 28.55 -16.11 14.58
N PHE A 316 28.09 -15.79 15.78
CA PHE A 316 27.52 -14.49 16.10
C PHE A 316 28.05 -14.02 17.43
N GLN A 317 28.43 -12.75 17.51
CA GLN A 317 28.61 -12.08 18.79
C GLN A 317 27.24 -11.65 19.30
N VAL A 318 26.95 -11.96 20.55
CA VAL A 318 25.66 -11.71 21.20
C VAL A 318 25.85 -10.67 22.29
N SER A 319 24.99 -9.66 22.31
CA SER A 319 25.05 -8.54 23.27
C SER A 319 23.65 -8.01 23.60
N PHE A 320 23.50 -7.33 24.73
CA PHE A 320 22.35 -6.48 24.97
C PHE A 320 22.51 -5.16 24.20
N PRO A 321 21.45 -4.62 23.56
CA PRO A 321 21.53 -3.31 22.96
C PRO A 321 21.75 -2.24 24.06
N PRO A 322 22.46 -1.13 23.75
CA PRO A 322 22.76 -0.08 24.74
C PRO A 322 21.51 0.65 25.25
N SER A 323 20.42 0.57 24.51
CA SER A 323 19.11 1.10 24.89
C SER A 323 18.04 0.15 24.36
N SER A 324 16.92 0.02 25.06
CA SER A 324 15.85 -0.88 24.61
C SER A 324 15.19 -0.38 23.31
N ILE A 325 15.15 -1.27 22.31
CA ILE A 325 14.70 -0.98 20.94
C ILE A 325 13.36 -1.68 20.66
N LEU A 326 13.30 -2.98 20.93
CA LEU A 326 12.18 -3.88 20.64
C LEU A 326 11.26 -4.16 21.83
N VAL A 327 11.74 -4.15 23.08
CA VAL A 327 10.86 -4.37 24.26
C VAL A 327 9.67 -3.40 24.29
N PRO A 328 9.81 -2.09 23.98
CA PRO A 328 8.66 -1.19 23.97
C PRO A 328 7.63 -1.53 22.90
N LEU A 329 8.00 -2.30 21.87
CA LEU A 329 7.09 -2.75 20.82
C LEU A 329 6.27 -3.96 21.23
N SER A 330 6.70 -4.80 22.18
CA SER A 330 5.88 -5.94 22.63
C SER A 330 4.58 -5.49 23.31
N LEU A 331 4.61 -4.31 23.94
CA LEU A 331 3.46 -3.67 24.57
C LEU A 331 2.56 -2.88 23.59
N LYS A 332 2.93 -2.84 22.30
CA LYS A 332 2.13 -2.15 21.27
C LYS A 332 1.17 -3.12 20.59
N GLU A 333 0.03 -2.57 20.21
CA GLU A 333 -0.91 -3.25 19.34
C GLU A 333 -0.29 -3.45 17.95
N PRO A 334 -0.65 -4.53 17.25
CA PRO A 334 -0.22 -4.75 15.88
C PRO A 334 -0.83 -3.73 14.91
N VAL A 335 -0.21 -3.59 13.74
CA VAL A 335 -0.68 -2.71 12.65
C VAL A 335 -2.15 -2.97 12.31
N ALA A 336 -2.58 -4.24 12.33
CA ALA A 336 -3.97 -4.63 12.11
C ALA A 336 -4.95 -3.89 13.04
N ALA A 337 -4.63 -3.70 14.32
CA ALA A 337 -5.51 -2.99 15.24
C ALA A 337 -5.72 -1.52 14.83
N THR A 338 -4.66 -0.86 14.36
CA THR A 338 -4.76 0.50 13.82
C THR A 338 -5.59 0.55 12.54
N ILE A 339 -5.45 -0.46 11.67
CA ILE A 339 -6.25 -0.59 10.44
C ILE A 339 -7.73 -0.78 10.76
N TYR A 340 -8.07 -1.74 11.64
CA TYR A 340 -9.46 -1.99 12.02
C TYR A 340 -10.10 -0.79 12.74
N ALA A 341 -9.35 -0.10 13.59
CA ALA A 341 -9.82 1.14 14.22
C ALA A 341 -10.12 2.23 13.18
N HIS A 342 -9.32 2.32 12.11
CA HIS A 342 -9.57 3.23 11.01
C HIS A 342 -10.80 2.84 10.20
N ALA A 343 -10.89 1.58 9.75
CA ALA A 343 -12.01 1.05 8.98
C ALA A 343 -13.36 1.18 9.74
N GLY A 344 -13.35 1.00 11.06
CA GLY A 344 -14.54 1.15 11.90
C GLY A 344 -14.90 2.59 12.28
N ASN A 345 -14.15 3.61 11.84
CA ASN A 345 -14.27 5.01 12.28
C ASN A 345 -14.10 5.20 13.80
N TYR A 346 -13.28 4.35 14.44
CA TYR A 346 -12.98 4.38 15.87
C TYR A 346 -11.56 4.89 16.15
N THR A 347 -10.99 5.71 15.26
CA THR A 347 -9.62 6.22 15.36
C THR A 347 -9.32 6.95 16.67
N GLU A 348 -10.33 7.56 17.29
CA GLU A 348 -10.21 8.26 18.58
C GLU A 348 -9.92 7.31 19.75
N LEU A 349 -10.24 6.03 19.61
CA LEU A 349 -10.00 4.99 20.62
C LEU A 349 -8.64 4.31 20.47
N CYS A 350 -7.91 4.57 19.37
CA CYS A 350 -6.63 3.92 19.10
C CYS A 350 -5.48 4.72 19.73
N LEU A 351 -4.58 4.02 20.42
CA LEU A 351 -3.40 4.62 21.08
C LEU A 351 -2.32 5.07 20.06
N GLN A 352 -2.46 4.70 18.79
CA GLN A 352 -1.54 5.06 17.72
C GLN A 352 -2.31 5.54 16.48
N THR A 353 -1.99 6.74 16.00
CA THR A 353 -2.52 7.26 14.72
C THR A 353 -1.45 7.13 13.65
N LEU A 354 -1.77 6.42 12.57
CA LEU A 354 -0.88 6.21 11.44
C LEU A 354 -1.11 7.31 10.38
N ARG A 355 -0.29 8.35 10.38
CA ARG A 355 -0.41 9.46 9.41
C ARG A 355 0.16 9.05 8.05
N PRO A 356 -0.23 9.68 6.93
CA PRO A 356 0.28 9.33 5.60
C PRO A 356 1.81 9.31 5.48
N GLN A 357 2.51 10.25 6.13
CA GLN A 357 3.98 10.26 6.14
C GLN A 357 4.59 9.08 6.91
N ASP A 358 3.94 8.68 8.01
CA ASP A 358 4.35 7.52 8.80
C ASP A 358 4.09 6.23 8.02
N GLN A 359 2.99 6.16 7.25
CA GLN A 359 2.71 5.04 6.35
C GLN A 359 3.84 4.84 5.34
N VAL A 360 4.20 5.89 4.59
CA VAL A 360 5.25 5.83 3.57
C VAL A 360 6.60 5.42 4.17
N ALA A 361 6.95 5.96 5.33
CA ALA A 361 8.22 5.63 5.99
C ALA A 361 8.25 4.17 6.49
N LEU A 362 7.14 3.67 7.02
CA LEU A 362 7.01 2.27 7.42
C LEU A 362 7.06 1.33 6.22
N VAL A 363 6.38 1.67 5.12
CA VAL A 363 6.49 0.92 3.86
C VAL A 363 7.95 0.80 3.43
N CYS A 364 8.68 1.91 3.41
CA CYS A 364 10.09 1.93 3.04
C CYS A 364 10.95 1.05 3.96
N GLY A 365 10.78 1.20 5.27
CA GLY A 365 11.54 0.45 6.26
C GLY A 365 11.25 -1.06 6.23
N ILE A 366 9.98 -1.44 6.10
CA ILE A 366 9.58 -2.86 6.02
C ILE A 366 10.10 -3.46 4.70
N ALA A 367 9.94 -2.77 3.56
CA ALA A 367 10.42 -3.24 2.27
C ALA A 367 11.94 -3.46 2.26
N GLN A 368 12.71 -2.53 2.84
CA GLN A 368 14.16 -2.70 3.01
C GLN A 368 14.51 -3.87 3.95
N GLY A 369 13.82 -3.95 5.10
CA GLY A 369 14.01 -5.01 6.10
C GLY A 369 13.74 -6.41 5.55
N CYS A 370 12.70 -6.57 4.74
CA CYS A 370 12.34 -7.87 4.16
C CYS A 370 13.39 -8.39 3.18
N LEU A 371 14.17 -7.54 2.50
CA LEU A 371 15.19 -7.97 1.52
C LEU A 371 16.16 -9.01 2.10
N ARG A 372 16.61 -8.78 3.34
CA ARG A 372 17.57 -9.64 4.05
C ARG A 372 16.97 -10.87 4.71
N LEU A 373 15.64 -10.94 4.79
CA LEU A 373 14.91 -12.06 5.35
C LEU A 373 14.22 -12.90 4.28
N MET A 374 14.24 -12.47 3.01
CA MET A 374 13.67 -13.25 1.89
C MET A 374 14.27 -14.66 1.81
N GLY A 375 13.39 -15.66 1.79
CA GLY A 375 13.71 -17.09 1.82
C GLY A 375 13.68 -17.72 3.22
N THR A 376 13.83 -16.92 4.28
CA THR A 376 13.83 -17.39 5.67
C THR A 376 12.43 -17.77 6.14
N GLN A 377 12.30 -18.50 7.25
CA GLN A 377 11.00 -18.88 7.81
C GLN A 377 10.28 -17.71 8.50
N TRP A 378 10.98 -16.68 9.00
CA TRP A 378 10.31 -15.54 9.65
C TRP A 378 9.31 -14.82 8.75
N LEU A 379 9.60 -14.67 7.45
CA LEU A 379 8.66 -14.01 6.53
C LEU A 379 7.41 -14.84 6.23
N GLU A 380 7.30 -16.08 6.74
CA GLU A 380 6.05 -16.85 6.74
C GLU A 380 5.05 -16.31 7.77
N SER A 381 5.49 -15.50 8.73
CA SER A 381 4.62 -14.77 9.67
C SER A 381 4.31 -13.34 9.22
N LEU A 382 4.79 -12.91 8.04
CA LEU A 382 4.61 -11.53 7.58
C LEU A 382 3.13 -11.22 7.27
N ASP A 383 2.51 -10.44 8.16
CA ASP A 383 1.09 -10.06 8.18
C ASP A 383 0.93 -8.78 9.06
N SER A 384 -0.08 -7.97 8.79
CA SER A 384 -0.46 -6.79 9.57
C SER A 384 -0.81 -7.14 11.03
N THR A 385 -1.25 -8.37 11.31
CA THR A 385 -1.48 -8.90 12.67
C THR A 385 -0.19 -9.14 13.47
N ASN A 386 0.94 -9.31 12.78
CA ASN A 386 2.22 -9.68 13.39
C ASN A 386 3.23 -8.54 13.38
N VAL A 387 3.00 -7.49 12.59
CA VAL A 387 3.88 -6.32 12.54
C VAL A 387 3.48 -5.30 13.60
N ARG A 388 4.45 -4.85 14.39
CA ARG A 388 4.30 -3.77 15.37
C ARG A 388 5.29 -2.67 15.06
N TRP A 389 4.90 -1.42 15.34
CA TRP A 389 5.73 -0.27 15.01
C TRP A 389 5.68 0.85 16.05
N ARG A 390 6.72 1.68 16.04
CA ARG A 390 6.77 2.92 16.80
C ARG A 390 7.59 3.97 16.08
N LYS A 391 7.26 5.22 16.33
CA LYS A 391 8.10 6.37 15.97
C LYS A 391 8.95 6.76 17.18
N GLY A 392 10.26 6.79 17.00
CA GLY A 392 11.22 7.27 17.99
C GLY A 392 11.21 8.79 18.10
N ARG A 393 11.86 9.32 19.16
CA ARG A 393 11.98 10.77 19.40
C ARG A 393 12.74 11.50 18.29
N GLU A 394 13.65 10.80 17.62
CA GLU A 394 14.44 11.30 16.49
C GLU A 394 13.66 11.31 15.17
N GLY A 395 12.38 10.93 15.20
CA GLY A 395 11.53 10.83 14.01
C GLY A 395 11.73 9.55 13.20
N CYS A 396 12.69 8.70 13.56
CA CYS A 396 12.92 7.40 12.93
C CYS A 396 11.89 6.35 13.37
N TRP A 397 11.50 5.45 12.48
CA TRP A 397 10.54 4.39 12.76
C TRP A 397 11.25 3.07 13.04
N THR A 398 10.77 2.36 14.05
CA THR A 398 11.21 1.00 14.35
C THR A 398 10.02 0.06 14.15
N ALA A 399 10.24 -1.02 13.40
CA ALA A 399 9.24 -2.06 13.15
C ALA A 399 9.77 -3.44 13.55
N MET A 400 8.90 -4.23 14.17
CA MET A 400 9.17 -5.59 14.64
C MET A 400 8.15 -6.55 14.03
N LEU A 401 8.62 -7.73 13.62
CA LEU A 401 7.79 -8.86 13.22
C LEU A 401 7.73 -9.87 14.35
N ALA A 402 6.51 -10.11 14.85
CA ALA A 402 6.27 -11.24 15.74
C ALA A 402 6.25 -12.54 14.94
N SER A 403 6.98 -13.54 15.44
CA SER A 403 7.00 -14.89 14.87
C SER A 403 5.83 -15.72 15.39
N THR A 404 4.61 -15.22 15.19
CA THR A 404 3.36 -15.89 15.51
C THR A 404 2.67 -16.36 14.22
N PRO A 405 1.80 -17.39 14.27
CA PRO A 405 0.96 -17.74 13.13
C PRO A 405 0.15 -16.51 12.70
N GLY A 406 0.19 -16.16 11.40
CA GLY A 406 -0.62 -15.07 10.85
C GLY A 406 -2.04 -15.50 10.53
N ASP A 407 -2.75 -14.68 9.76
CA ASP A 407 -4.10 -14.97 9.27
C ASP A 407 -4.16 -16.34 8.56
N GLU A 408 -5.10 -17.20 8.99
CA GLU A 408 -5.22 -18.57 8.51
C GLU A 408 -5.68 -18.64 7.04
N ALA A 409 -6.54 -17.72 6.60
CA ALA A 409 -7.05 -17.68 5.23
C ALA A 409 -5.92 -17.28 4.27
N ILE A 410 -5.18 -16.20 4.58
CA ILE A 410 -4.03 -15.77 3.77
C ILE A 410 -2.93 -16.84 3.79
N THR A 411 -2.59 -17.34 4.98
CA THR A 411 -1.51 -18.33 5.14
C THR A 411 -1.83 -19.64 4.44
N GLY A 412 -3.08 -20.11 4.56
CA GLY A 412 -3.57 -21.31 3.89
C GLY A 412 -3.54 -21.19 2.37
N THR A 413 -3.98 -20.06 1.80
CA THR A 413 -3.93 -19.85 0.33
C THR A 413 -2.49 -19.77 -0.18
N VAL A 414 -1.60 -19.03 0.51
CA VAL A 414 -0.18 -18.97 0.11
C VAL A 414 0.45 -20.36 0.12
N LYS A 415 0.16 -21.17 1.13
CA LYS A 415 0.70 -22.53 1.23
C LYS A 415 0.24 -23.41 0.06
N LYS A 416 -1.06 -23.38 -0.27
CA LYS A 416 -1.62 -24.09 -1.44
C LYS A 416 -0.95 -23.65 -2.74
N TRP A 417 -0.69 -22.35 -2.91
CA TRP A 417 -0.03 -21.84 -4.11
C TRP A 417 1.42 -22.33 -4.23
N ILE A 418 2.18 -22.32 -3.12
CA ILE A 418 3.56 -22.85 -3.08
C ILE A 418 3.59 -24.34 -3.44
N GLU A 419 2.65 -25.12 -2.89
CA GLU A 419 2.53 -26.56 -3.17
C GLU A 419 2.16 -26.84 -4.64
N ALA A 420 1.27 -26.02 -5.22
CA ALA A 420 0.85 -26.13 -6.62
C ALA A 420 1.93 -25.66 -7.62
N ASN A 421 2.85 -24.78 -7.19
CA ASN A 421 3.89 -24.20 -8.02
C ASN A 421 5.28 -24.48 -7.44
N PRO A 422 5.76 -25.74 -7.44
CA PRO A 422 7.06 -26.12 -6.86
C PRO A 422 8.23 -25.61 -7.73
N GLY A 423 8.51 -24.31 -7.64
CA GLY A 423 9.63 -23.64 -8.30
C GLY A 423 10.72 -23.23 -7.31
N ARG A 424 11.96 -23.11 -7.81
CA ARG A 424 13.14 -22.73 -7.01
C ARG A 424 12.95 -21.44 -6.19
N ASN A 425 12.10 -20.52 -6.67
CA ASN A 425 11.80 -19.24 -6.03
C ASN A 425 10.37 -19.14 -5.48
N ALA A 426 9.57 -20.21 -5.47
CA ALA A 426 8.17 -20.16 -5.06
C ALA A 426 7.99 -19.55 -3.67
N LYS A 427 8.79 -19.99 -2.70
CA LYS A 427 8.80 -19.44 -1.34
C LYS A 427 9.08 -17.94 -1.31
N LYS A 428 10.08 -17.47 -2.08
CA LYS A 428 10.43 -16.04 -2.14
C LYS A 428 9.33 -15.22 -2.80
N ARG A 429 8.76 -15.69 -3.91
CA ARG A 429 7.61 -15.05 -4.59
C ARG A 429 6.44 -14.90 -3.64
N ALA A 430 6.08 -15.97 -2.94
CA ALA A 430 5.02 -15.96 -1.93
C ALA A 430 5.28 -14.94 -0.80
N GLN A 431 6.53 -14.81 -0.33
CA GLN A 431 6.90 -13.83 0.70
C GLN A 431 6.85 -12.38 0.19
N VAL A 432 7.30 -12.15 -1.05
CA VAL A 432 7.19 -10.85 -1.71
C VAL A 432 5.72 -10.48 -1.94
N PHE A 433 4.88 -11.46 -2.30
CA PHE A 433 3.44 -11.27 -2.41
C PHE A 433 2.79 -10.90 -1.07
N ARG A 434 3.10 -11.63 0.00
CA ARG A 434 2.65 -11.31 1.37
C ARG A 434 3.06 -9.92 1.81
N LEU A 435 4.29 -9.51 1.48
CA LEU A 435 4.72 -8.14 1.70
C LEU A 435 3.81 -7.15 0.96
N GLY A 436 3.46 -7.43 -0.30
CA GLY A 436 2.51 -6.62 -1.07
C GLY A 436 1.16 -6.44 -0.38
N LEU A 437 0.60 -7.52 0.17
CA LEU A 437 -0.64 -7.47 0.94
C LEU A 437 -0.49 -6.59 2.19
N LEU A 438 0.55 -6.82 3.01
CA LEU A 438 0.82 -6.01 4.19
C LEU A 438 0.99 -4.51 3.85
N LEU A 439 1.71 -4.20 2.77
CA LEU A 439 1.94 -2.82 2.36
C LEU A 439 0.65 -2.15 1.84
N ALA A 440 -0.20 -2.90 1.14
CA ALA A 440 -1.53 -2.43 0.73
C ALA A 440 -2.44 -2.17 1.95
N ASP A 441 -2.53 -3.13 2.87
CA ASP A 441 -3.25 -2.99 4.15
C ASP A 441 -2.86 -1.71 4.91
N LEU A 442 -1.54 -1.49 5.03
CA LEU A 442 -0.98 -0.37 5.78
C LEU A 442 -1.25 0.98 5.12
N THR A 443 -1.26 1.04 3.79
CA THR A 443 -1.41 2.29 3.01
C THR A 443 -2.87 2.64 2.77
N LEU A 444 -3.71 1.64 2.53
CA LEU A 444 -5.15 1.81 2.33
C LEU A 444 -5.90 2.00 3.66
N GLN A 445 -5.31 1.54 4.77
CA GLN A 445 -5.96 1.49 6.09
C GLN A 445 -7.27 0.70 6.07
N THR A 446 -7.31 -0.32 5.22
CA THR A 446 -8.44 -1.22 5.01
C THR A 446 -7.91 -2.64 4.97
N PRO A 447 -8.49 -3.58 5.73
CA PRO A 447 -7.99 -4.95 5.79
C PRO A 447 -8.31 -5.71 4.50
N ILE A 448 -7.32 -6.41 3.96
CA ILE A 448 -7.49 -7.48 2.98
C ILE A 448 -8.09 -8.69 3.70
N THR A 449 -9.26 -9.13 3.24
CA THR A 449 -10.01 -10.21 3.90
C THR A 449 -9.59 -11.59 3.42
N LYS A 450 -9.26 -11.72 2.13
CA LYS A 450 -8.79 -12.98 1.51
C LYS A 450 -8.24 -12.72 0.12
N PHE A 451 -7.54 -13.70 -0.42
CA PHE A 451 -7.19 -13.74 -1.83
C PHE A 451 -7.33 -15.17 -2.37
N PHE A 452 -7.48 -15.29 -3.69
CA PHE A 452 -7.46 -16.54 -4.42
C PHE A 452 -6.49 -16.42 -5.59
N VAL A 453 -5.93 -17.56 -5.98
CA VAL A 453 -5.13 -17.66 -7.20
C VAL A 453 -5.81 -18.67 -8.10
N SER A 454 -6.21 -18.22 -9.29
CA SER A 454 -6.84 -19.08 -10.28
C SER A 454 -5.86 -20.10 -10.87
N ALA A 455 -6.38 -21.07 -11.63
CA ALA A 455 -5.55 -22.03 -12.36
C ALA A 455 -4.61 -21.39 -13.40
N HIS A 456 -4.88 -20.14 -13.80
CA HIS A 456 -4.05 -19.36 -14.72
C HIS A 456 -3.13 -18.38 -14.00
N ASN A 457 -2.86 -18.61 -12.71
CA ASN A 457 -2.11 -17.73 -11.80
C ASN A 457 -2.70 -16.33 -11.60
N VAL A 458 -3.84 -15.98 -12.20
CA VAL A 458 -4.51 -14.70 -11.94
C VAL A 458 -4.87 -14.61 -10.46
N VAL A 459 -4.37 -13.56 -9.80
CA VAL A 459 -4.61 -13.26 -8.39
C VAL A 459 -5.86 -12.40 -8.23
N GLU A 460 -6.80 -12.86 -7.42
CA GLU A 460 -8.03 -12.16 -7.05
C GLU A 460 -7.96 -11.79 -5.57
N ILE A 461 -7.93 -10.50 -5.25
CA ILE A 461 -7.79 -10.00 -3.87
C ILE A 461 -9.11 -9.36 -3.45
N TYR A 462 -9.54 -9.61 -2.22
CA TYR A 462 -10.80 -9.08 -1.68
C TYR A 462 -10.49 -8.07 -0.59
N ILE A 463 -10.93 -6.83 -0.80
CA ILE A 463 -10.73 -5.70 0.10
C ILE A 463 -12.07 -5.02 0.31
N ASP A 464 -12.47 -4.89 1.56
CA ASP A 464 -13.75 -4.27 1.91
C ASP A 464 -13.79 -2.80 1.43
N GLY A 465 -14.82 -2.43 0.68
CA GLY A 465 -14.99 -1.05 0.19
C GLY A 465 -14.16 -0.65 -1.03
N LEU A 466 -13.25 -1.52 -1.53
CA LEU A 466 -12.50 -1.23 -2.77
C LEU A 466 -13.21 -1.76 -4.02
N GLY A 467 -13.87 -2.91 -3.94
CA GLY A 467 -14.63 -3.52 -5.04
C GLY A 467 -16.01 -2.89 -5.30
N GLU A 468 -16.72 -3.35 -6.34
CA GLU A 468 -18.12 -3.00 -6.63
C GLU A 468 -19.11 -3.67 -5.64
N GLY A 469 -18.82 -3.55 -4.35
CA GLY A 469 -19.43 -4.31 -3.26
C GLY A 469 -18.39 -5.11 -2.47
N GLU A 470 -18.79 -5.66 -1.32
CA GLU A 470 -17.93 -6.47 -0.43
C GLU A 470 -17.46 -7.80 -1.06
N THR A 471 -18.05 -8.21 -2.20
CA THR A 471 -17.80 -9.51 -2.83
C THR A 471 -17.06 -9.44 -4.15
N THR A 472 -16.63 -8.25 -4.59
CA THR A 472 -15.93 -8.10 -5.87
C THR A 472 -14.42 -8.18 -5.65
N ALA A 473 -13.78 -9.11 -6.34
CA ALA A 473 -12.32 -9.18 -6.39
C ALA A 473 -11.75 -7.96 -7.10
N VAL A 474 -10.62 -7.47 -6.60
CA VAL A 474 -9.80 -6.44 -7.22
C VAL A 474 -8.45 -7.06 -7.61
N ASP A 475 -7.86 -6.54 -8.67
CA ASP A 475 -6.54 -6.99 -9.13
C ASP A 475 -5.41 -6.10 -8.56
N ALA A 476 -4.17 -6.50 -8.83
CA ALA A 476 -2.98 -5.75 -8.40
C ALA A 476 -2.92 -4.32 -8.99
N VAL A 477 -3.50 -4.09 -10.18
CA VAL A 477 -3.50 -2.79 -10.86
C VAL A 477 -4.43 -1.82 -10.13
N GLU A 478 -5.64 -2.27 -9.80
CA GLU A 478 -6.63 -1.51 -9.04
C GLU A 478 -6.13 -1.16 -7.64
N ILE A 479 -5.53 -2.13 -6.94
CA ILE A 479 -4.94 -1.88 -5.62
C ILE A 479 -3.82 -0.85 -5.72
N ALA A 480 -2.91 -0.99 -6.68
CA ALA A 480 -1.80 -0.05 -6.84
C ALA A 480 -2.28 1.38 -7.18
N ALA A 481 -3.31 1.50 -8.01
CA ALA A 481 -3.93 2.79 -8.33
C ALA A 481 -4.54 3.45 -7.09
N GLU A 482 -5.20 2.67 -6.22
CA GLU A 482 -5.73 3.20 -4.96
C GLU A 482 -4.61 3.64 -4.02
N VAL A 483 -3.58 2.81 -3.86
CA VAL A 483 -2.43 3.11 -3.01
C VAL A 483 -1.75 4.39 -3.47
N GLU A 484 -1.60 4.59 -4.78
CA GLU A 484 -1.06 5.82 -5.36
C GLU A 484 -1.90 7.04 -5.02
N SER A 485 -3.23 6.94 -5.17
CA SER A 485 -4.18 8.02 -4.86
C SER A 485 -4.12 8.44 -3.38
N LYS A 486 -3.96 7.46 -2.46
CA LYS A 486 -3.88 7.72 -1.01
C LYS A 486 -2.50 8.16 -0.54
N THR A 487 -1.45 7.76 -1.25
CA THR A 487 -0.07 8.02 -0.86
C THR A 487 0.72 8.74 -1.96
N ASN A 488 1.41 7.99 -2.81
CA ASN A 488 2.14 8.49 -3.96
C ASN A 488 2.46 7.34 -4.94
N LEU A 489 2.83 7.72 -6.16
CA LEU A 489 3.19 6.81 -7.24
C LEU A 489 4.22 5.75 -6.84
N LEU A 490 5.30 6.12 -6.14
CA LEU A 490 6.42 5.23 -5.83
C LEU A 490 5.98 4.09 -4.89
N VAL A 491 5.07 4.36 -3.96
CA VAL A 491 4.47 3.34 -3.09
C VAL A 491 3.49 2.44 -3.86
N GLY A 492 2.66 3.01 -4.74
CA GLY A 492 1.83 2.23 -5.65
C GLY A 492 2.65 1.31 -6.56
N ASN A 493 3.87 1.72 -6.92
CA ASN A 493 4.79 0.90 -7.72
C ASN A 493 5.35 -0.27 -6.91
N ILE A 494 5.70 -0.06 -5.64
CA ILE A 494 6.18 -1.11 -4.74
C ILE A 494 5.10 -2.19 -4.53
N VAL A 495 3.87 -1.77 -4.21
CA VAL A 495 2.74 -2.69 -4.00
C VAL A 495 2.45 -3.47 -5.28
N PHE A 496 2.35 -2.75 -6.39
CA PHE A 496 2.60 -3.15 -7.77
C PHE A 496 3.90 -3.79 -8.16
N PHE A 497 4.62 -4.44 -7.31
CA PHE A 497 5.64 -5.36 -7.79
C PHE A 497 5.43 -6.62 -6.99
N CYS A 498 5.29 -6.39 -5.68
CA CYS A 498 4.92 -7.38 -4.71
C CYS A 498 3.67 -8.19 -5.10
N LEU A 499 2.56 -7.53 -5.48
CA LEU A 499 1.31 -8.24 -5.79
C LEU A 499 1.32 -8.99 -7.13
N HIS A 500 2.13 -8.53 -8.10
CA HIS A 500 2.21 -9.15 -9.43
C HIS A 500 3.30 -10.23 -9.51
N VAL A 501 4.09 -10.40 -8.45
CA VAL A 501 5.25 -11.32 -8.42
C VAL A 501 4.85 -12.79 -8.63
N LEU A 502 3.59 -13.16 -8.38
CA LEU A 502 3.10 -14.52 -8.56
C LEU A 502 2.85 -14.86 -10.04
N ASP A 503 2.67 -13.84 -10.89
CA ASP A 503 2.36 -13.98 -12.32
C ASP A 503 3.63 -14.17 -13.17
N GLU A 504 4.81 -13.86 -12.62
CA GLU A 504 6.08 -13.91 -13.32
C GLU A 504 6.96 -15.08 -12.85
N ASP A 505 7.62 -15.77 -13.80
CA ASP A 505 8.61 -16.83 -13.55
C ASP A 505 10.05 -16.29 -13.35
N ASP A 506 10.20 -14.98 -13.25
CA ASP A 506 11.49 -14.31 -13.35
C ASP A 506 12.30 -14.27 -12.03
N ILE A 507 13.55 -13.82 -12.12
CA ILE A 507 14.48 -13.71 -10.97
C ILE A 507 14.00 -12.63 -9.97
N VAL A 508 13.23 -13.06 -8.98
CA VAL A 508 12.66 -12.25 -7.89
C VAL A 508 13.67 -11.29 -7.25
N ASP A 509 14.90 -11.74 -7.00
CA ASP A 509 15.90 -10.96 -6.26
C ASP A 509 16.32 -9.69 -7.01
N ARG A 510 16.54 -9.79 -8.34
CA ARG A 510 16.93 -8.63 -9.17
C ARG A 510 15.74 -7.69 -9.38
N GLY A 511 14.56 -8.26 -9.65
CA GLY A 511 13.33 -7.47 -9.76
C GLY A 511 13.04 -6.68 -8.49
N TYR A 512 13.16 -7.33 -7.32
CA TYR A 512 12.89 -6.68 -6.03
C TYR A 512 13.88 -5.55 -5.72
N GLU A 513 15.18 -5.78 -5.90
CA GLU A 513 16.18 -4.72 -5.64
C GLU A 513 15.96 -3.51 -6.54
N ARG A 514 15.68 -3.76 -7.82
CA ARG A 514 15.47 -2.71 -8.81
C ARG A 514 14.13 -1.97 -8.65
N ASP A 515 13.05 -2.73 -8.53
CA ASP A 515 11.68 -2.21 -8.67
C ASP A 515 11.03 -1.88 -7.33
N VAL A 516 11.50 -2.49 -6.22
CA VAL A 516 11.05 -2.12 -4.87
C VAL A 516 12.06 -1.17 -4.23
N LEU A 517 13.32 -1.56 -4.12
CA LEU A 517 14.30 -0.73 -3.40
C LEU A 517 14.72 0.52 -4.17
N GLY A 518 14.73 0.46 -5.51
CA GLY A 518 14.91 1.67 -6.33
C GLY A 518 13.87 2.75 -6.04
N GLN A 519 12.60 2.35 -5.87
CA GLN A 519 11.51 3.27 -5.51
C GLN A 519 11.66 3.79 -4.07
N VAL A 520 12.08 2.93 -3.12
CA VAL A 520 12.37 3.34 -1.75
C VAL A 520 13.50 4.36 -1.69
N GLU A 521 14.57 4.17 -2.45
CA GLU A 521 15.71 5.10 -2.49
C GLU A 521 15.32 6.46 -3.08
N GLU A 522 14.47 6.46 -4.09
CA GLU A 522 13.87 7.67 -4.63
C GLU A 522 13.00 8.39 -3.61
N LEU A 523 12.15 7.68 -2.88
CA LEU A 523 11.36 8.24 -1.78
C LEU A 523 12.24 8.86 -0.69
N GLU A 524 13.25 8.14 -0.21
CA GLU A 524 14.18 8.66 0.80
C GLU A 524 14.92 9.91 0.31
N ARG A 525 15.35 9.92 -0.95
CA ARG A 525 16.00 11.08 -1.57
C ARG A 525 15.06 12.29 -1.63
N LEU A 526 13.81 12.11 -2.02
CA LEU A 526 12.81 13.17 -2.06
C LEU A 526 12.56 13.75 -0.65
N VAL A 527 12.42 12.89 0.37
CA VAL A 527 12.25 13.30 1.76
C VAL A 527 13.46 14.10 2.27
N ARG A 528 14.68 13.60 2.06
CA ARG A 528 15.92 14.29 2.48
C ARG A 528 16.15 15.62 1.76
N SER A 529 15.76 15.72 0.48
CA SER A 529 15.91 16.94 -0.31
C SER A 529 15.02 18.09 0.17
N ARG A 530 13.83 17.79 0.71
CA ARG A 530 12.93 18.78 1.31
C ARG A 530 13.43 19.29 2.67
N GLY A 531 14.11 18.44 3.45
CA GLY A 531 14.67 18.82 4.75
C GLY A 531 15.87 19.78 4.69
N ARG A 532 16.51 19.96 3.54
CA ARG A 532 17.65 20.88 3.36
C ARG A 532 17.27 22.30 2.92
N ARG A 533 15.98 22.58 2.67
CA ARG A 533 15.47 23.93 2.34
C ARG A 533 14.75 24.57 3.54
N GLY A 534 15.34 24.43 4.72
CA GLY A 534 14.89 25.08 5.96
C GLY A 534 15.88 26.16 6.36
#